data_AF-A0A2W4AB76-F1
#
_entry.id   AF-A0A2W4AB76-F1
#
_cell.length_a   1.000
_cell.length_b   1.000
_cell.length_c   1.000
_cell.angle_alpha   90.00
_cell.angle_beta   90.00
_cell.angle_gamma   90.00
#
_symmetry.space_group_name_H-M   'P 1'
#
loop_
_entity.id
_entity.type
_entity.pdbx_description
1 polymer ?
#
loop_
_entity_poly.entity_id
_entity_poly.type
_entity_poly.pdbx_seq_one_letter_code
_entity_poly.pdbx_strand_id
1 'polypeptide(L)' 'MKNNLQEIRSSTNITQEELAQKVDVSIQTIQSIEKGKYKPSDSLALNIANSLNKEVSDIFS' A
#
# COMPACT_ATOMS: atom_id res chain seq x y z
N MET A 1 12.68 4.26 -7.03
CA MET A 1 11.33 4.49 -6.50
C MET A 1 11.38 4.19 -5.02
N LYS A 2 11.06 5.17 -4.18
CA LYS A 2 10.93 4.99 -2.74
C LYS A 2 9.52 4.46 -2.48
N ASN A 3 9.43 3.37 -1.72
CA ASN A 3 8.15 2.85 -1.28
C ASN A 3 8.09 2.94 0.24
N ASN A 4 7.25 3.86 0.74
CA ASN A 4 7.04 4.07 2.18
C ASN A 4 5.78 3.34 2.70
N LEU A 5 5.16 2.48 1.88
CA LEU A 5 3.89 1.81 2.21
C LEU A 5 3.96 1.07 3.55
N GLN A 6 5.05 0.34 3.80
CA GLN A 6 5.21 -0.43 5.03
C GLN A 6 5.25 0.46 6.27
N GLU A 7 6.02 1.55 6.23
CA GLU A 7 6.14 2.51 7.34
C GLU A 7 4.81 3.20 7.61
N ILE A 8 4.17 3.71 6.55
CA ILE A 8 2.88 4.40 6.64
C ILE A 8 1.81 3.45 7.19
N ARG A 9 1.68 2.25 6.61
CA ARG A 9 0.72 1.24 7.08
C ARG A 9 0.95 0.91 8.56
N SER A 10 2.21 0.71 8.96
CA SER A 10 2.55 0.39 10.36
C SER A 10 2.23 1.55 11.30
N SER A 11 2.42 2.81 10.87
CA SER A 11 2.03 3.99 11.66
C SER A 11 0.51 4.12 11.86
N THR A 12 -0.28 3.51 10.97
CA THR A 12 -1.75 3.49 11.06
C THR A 12 -2.29 2.27 11.83
N ASN A 13 -1.43 1.43 12.41
CA ASN A 13 -1.80 0.17 13.08
C ASN A 13 -2.62 -0.81 12.21
N ILE A 14 -2.46 -0.74 10.88
CA ILE A 14 -3.13 -1.64 9.93
C ILE A 14 -2.18 -2.79 9.59
N THR A 15 -2.66 -4.02 9.56
CA THR A 15 -1.89 -5.20 9.12
C THR A 15 -1.87 -5.32 7.59
N GLN A 16 -0.96 -6.13 7.04
CA GLN A 16 -0.95 -6.39 5.59
C GLN A 16 -2.26 -7.04 5.12
N GLU A 17 -2.83 -7.94 5.93
CA GLU A 17 -4.10 -8.61 5.70
C GLU A 17 -5.26 -7.61 5.61
N GLU A 18 -5.36 -6.71 6.59
CA GLU A 18 -6.40 -5.69 6.63
C GLU A 18 -6.28 -4.70 5.48
N LEU A 19 -5.06 -4.29 5.11
CA LEU A 19 -4.86 -3.43 3.95
C LEU A 19 -5.28 -4.16 2.66
N ALA A 20 -4.91 -5.43 2.52
CA ALA A 20 -5.26 -6.24 1.37
C ALA A 20 -6.79 -6.38 1.21
N GLN A 21 -7.50 -6.63 2.32
CA GLN A 21 -8.95 -6.68 2.36
C GLN A 21 -9.59 -5.33 2.02
N LYS A 22 -9.05 -4.21 2.54
CA LYS A 22 -9.56 -2.85 2.26
C LYS A 22 -9.46 -2.44 0.80
N VAL A 23 -8.46 -2.95 0.07
CA VAL A 23 -8.23 -2.59 -1.34
C VAL A 23 -8.53 -3.73 -2.31
N ASP A 24 -9.20 -4.79 -1.83
CA ASP A 24 -9.64 -5.96 -2.58
C ASP A 24 -8.52 -6.64 -3.39
N VAL A 25 -7.41 -6.95 -2.71
CA VAL A 25 -6.28 -7.68 -3.29
C VAL A 25 -5.81 -8.79 -2.35
N SER A 26 -4.96 -9.67 -2.87
CA SER A 26 -4.28 -10.66 -2.03
C SER A 26 -3.26 -10.00 -1.09
N ILE A 27 -3.04 -10.59 0.09
CA ILE A 27 -1.95 -10.18 0.99
C ILE A 27 -0.58 -10.25 0.29
N GLN A 28 -0.40 -11.20 -0.63
CA GLN A 28 0.82 -11.36 -1.43
C GLN A 28 1.06 -10.16 -2.35
N THR A 29 -0.01 -9.52 -2.84
CA THR A 29 0.07 -8.27 -3.60
C THR A 29 0.64 -7.16 -2.72
N ILE A 30 0.08 -6.95 -1.53
CA ILE A 30 0.59 -5.94 -0.58
C ILE A 30 2.05 -6.21 -0.21
N GLN A 31 2.39 -7.45 0.11
CA GLN A 31 3.78 -7.86 0.43
C GLN A 31 4.74 -7.59 -0.72
N SER A 32 4.32 -7.85 -1.96
CA SER A 32 5.15 -7.63 -3.15
C SER A 32 5.32 -6.14 -3.43
N ILE A 33 4.29 -5.33 -3.18
CA ILE A 33 4.39 -3.87 -3.24
C ILE A 33 5.40 -3.39 -2.20
N GLU A 34 5.20 -3.69 -0.91
CA GLU A 34 6.09 -3.26 0.19
C GLU A 34 7.56 -3.64 -0.06
N LYS A 35 7.82 -4.82 -0.62
CA LYS A 35 9.18 -5.28 -0.98
C LYS A 35 9.75 -4.66 -2.26
N GLY A 36 8.99 -3.79 -2.94
CA GLY A 36 9.36 -3.18 -4.22
C GLY A 36 9.40 -4.15 -5.40
N LYS A 37 8.87 -5.36 -5.25
CA LYS A 37 8.85 -6.40 -6.29
C LYS A 37 7.73 -6.21 -7.29
N TYR A 38 6.67 -5.50 -6.90
CA TYR A 38 5.52 -5.23 -7.74
C TYR A 38 5.19 -3.74 -7.68
N LYS A 39 5.05 -3.14 -8.86
CA LYS A 39 4.51 -1.78 -8.99
C LYS A 39 2.99 -1.88 -9.11
N PRO A 40 2.22 -1.27 -8.19
CA PRO A 40 0.76 -1.26 -8.31
C PRO A 40 0.31 -0.49 -9.56
N SER A 41 -0.88 -0.77 -10.06
CA SER A 41 -1.56 0.09 -11.04
C SER A 41 -1.90 1.44 -10.40
N ASP A 42 -2.14 2.46 -11.22
CA ASP A 42 -2.52 3.80 -10.72
C ASP A 42 -3.80 3.75 -9.86
N SER A 43 -4.76 2.90 -10.26
CA SER A 43 -5.98 2.64 -9.49
C SER A 43 -5.72 2.00 -8.13
N LEU A 44 -4.83 1.01 -8.07
CA LEU A 44 -4.49 0.33 -6.82
C LEU A 44 -3.68 1.25 -5.91
N ALA A 45 -2.76 2.03 -6.46
CA ALA A 45 -2.00 3.03 -5.72
C ALA A 45 -2.93 4.08 -5.09
N LEU A 46 -3.94 4.55 -5.83
CA LEU A 46 -4.96 5.46 -5.34
C LEU A 46 -5.83 4.84 -4.24
N ASN A 47 -6.26 3.59 -4.42
CA ASN A 47 -7.04 2.87 -3.40
C ASN A 47 -6.25 2.68 -2.10
N ILE A 48 -4.97 2.30 -2.20
CA ILE A 48 -4.07 2.18 -1.05
C ILE A 48 -3.92 3.53 -0.35
N ALA A 49 -3.66 4.60 -1.09
CA ALA A 49 -3.53 5.96 -0.56
C ALA A 49 -4.79 6.41 0.20
N ASN A 50 -5.97 6.21 -0.41
CA ASN A 50 -7.26 6.50 0.23
C ASN A 50 -7.47 5.66 1.50
N SER A 51 -7.13 4.37 1.49
CA SER A 51 -7.31 3.48 2.64
C SER A 51 -6.43 3.84 3.85
N LEU A 52 -5.32 4.54 3.60
CA LEU A 52 -4.36 5.00 4.61
C LEU A 52 -4.50 6.50 4.91
N ASN A 53 -5.45 7.19 4.26
CA ASN A 53 -5.65 8.63 4.33
C ASN A 53 -4.35 9.43 4.06
N LYS A 54 -3.67 9.07 2.97
CA LYS A 54 -2.42 9.68 2.49
C LYS A 54 -2.51 10.00 1.00
N GLU A 55 -1.60 10.83 0.51
CA GLU A 55 -1.45 11.01 -0.93
C GLU A 55 -0.62 9.87 -1.55
N VAL A 56 -0.84 9.59 -2.84
CA VAL A 56 -0.07 8.57 -3.57
C VAL A 56 1.43 8.92 -3.57
N SER A 57 1.76 10.21 -3.65
CA SER A 57 3.11 10.79 -3.59
C SER A 57 3.82 10.54 -2.24
N ASP A 58 3.08 10.51 -1.14
CA ASP A 58 3.64 10.20 0.19
C ASP A 58 4.11 8.75 0.28
N ILE A 59 3.39 7.86 -0.41
CA ILE A 59 3.59 6.41 -0.38
C ILE A 59 4.62 5.97 -1.42
N PHE A 60 4.50 6.48 -2.65
CA PHE A 60 5.30 6.07 -3.80
C PHE A 60 5.98 7.29 -4.43
N SER A 61 7.32 7.35 -4.35
CA SER A 61 8.15 8.43 -4.94
C SER A 61 9.33 7.91 -5.74
#